data_AF-A0A5B7HKN4-F1
#
_entry.id   AF-A0A5B7HKN4-F1
#
_cell.length_a   1.000
_cell.length_b   1.000
_cell.length_c   1.000
_cell.angle_alpha   90.00
_cell.angle_beta   90.00
_cell.angle_gamma   90.00
#
_symmetry.space_group_name_H-M   'P 1'
#
loop_
_entity.id
_entity.type
_entity.pdbx_description
1 polymer ?
#
loop_
_entity_poly.entity_id
_entity_poly.type
_entity_poly.pdbx_seq_one_letter_code
_entity_poly.pdbx_strand_id
1 'polypeptide(L)' 'MDEFMACSSNLAMNRETRMLADLSLVGCYNTSMMTPEDRGRIMLLSAKRNLKKMAFYGLTEEQGISQYLFEVIFNLR' A
#
# COMPACT_ATOMS: atom_id res chain seq x y z
N MET A 1 10.36 -8.09 20.13
CA MET A 1 9.70 -8.39 18.85
C MET A 1 8.29 -8.91 19.08
N ASP A 2 8.10 -9.85 20.02
CA ASP A 2 6.79 -10.48 20.26
C ASP A 2 5.71 -9.48 20.70
N GLU A 3 6.03 -8.54 21.59
CA GLU A 3 5.09 -7.47 22.00
C GLU A 3 4.65 -6.60 20.82
N PHE A 4 5.56 -6.34 19.87
CA PHE A 4 5.25 -5.56 18.67
C PHE A 4 4.30 -6.33 17.74
N MET A 5 4.51 -7.63 17.58
CA MET A 5 3.66 -8.49 16.76
C MET A 5 2.29 -8.79 17.42
N ALA A 6 2.24 -8.82 18.75
CA ALA A 6 1.02 -9.11 19.52
C ALA A 6 0.03 -7.93 19.59
N CYS A 7 0.47 -6.72 19.28
CA CYS A 7 -0.38 -5.53 19.33
C CYS A 7 -1.39 -5.53 18.16
N SER A 8 -2.67 -5.74 18.47
CA SER A 8 -3.77 -5.83 17.49
C SER A 8 -4.03 -4.53 16.73
N SER A 9 -3.65 -3.38 17.30
CA SER A 9 -3.75 -2.06 16.67
C SER A 9 -2.46 -1.61 15.97
N ASN A 10 -1.48 -2.50 15.81
CA ASN A 10 -0.20 -2.14 15.20
C ASN A 10 -0.35 -1.79 13.71
N LEU A 11 -0.14 -0.52 13.39
CA LEU A 11 -0.20 0.00 12.03
C LEU A 11 0.94 -0.49 11.12
N ALA A 12 1.96 -1.17 11.63
CA ALA A 12 2.95 -1.82 10.78
C ALA A 12 2.34 -2.95 9.94
N MET A 13 1.33 -3.65 10.48
CA MET A 13 0.64 -4.72 9.76
C MET A 13 -0.06 -4.16 8.53
N ASN A 14 0.24 -4.74 7.36
CA ASN A 14 -0.31 -4.33 6.06
C ASN A 14 -0.17 -2.82 5.76
N ARG A 15 0.92 -2.18 6.23
CA ARG A 15 1.16 -0.75 6.07
C ARG A 15 1.05 -0.29 4.61
N GLU A 16 1.75 -0.97 3.69
CA GLU A 16 1.78 -0.58 2.27
C GLU A 16 0.39 -0.62 1.64
N THR A 17 -0.33 -1.74 1.80
CA THR A 17 -1.72 -1.87 1.33
C THR A 17 -2.60 -0.77 1.92
N ARG A 18 -2.49 -0.48 3.22
CA ARG A 18 -3.32 0.55 3.88
C ARG A 18 -2.98 1.97 3.40
N MET A 19 -1.71 2.26 3.11
CA MET A 19 -1.28 3.58 2.66
C MET A 19 -1.54 3.83 1.17
N LEU A 20 -1.66 2.76 0.36
CA LEU A 20 -1.94 2.85 -1.07
C LEU A 20 -3.44 2.71 -1.40
N ALA A 21 -4.23 2.07 -0.56
CA ALA A 21 -5.66 1.89 -0.77
C ALA A 21 -6.46 3.18 -0.50
N ASP A 22 -7.55 3.35 -1.24
CA ASP A 22 -8.62 4.27 -0.85
C ASP A 22 -9.42 3.68 0.33
N LEU A 23 -9.22 4.26 1.52
CA LEU A 23 -9.86 3.79 2.76
C LEU A 23 -11.34 4.16 2.85
N SER A 24 -11.84 5.12 2.05
CA SER A 24 -13.26 5.48 2.06
C SER A 24 -14.15 4.31 1.61
N LEU A 25 -13.63 3.45 0.72
CA LEU A 25 -14.29 2.24 0.24
C LEU A 25 -14.58 1.21 1.34
N VAL A 26 -13.90 1.32 2.48
CA VAL A 26 -14.04 0.41 3.61
C VAL A 26 -14.47 1.13 4.89
N GLY A 27 -15.02 2.36 4.80
CA GLY A 27 -15.45 3.09 5.99
C GLY A 27 -14.28 3.67 6.82
N CYS A 28 -13.21 4.08 6.15
CA CYS A 28 -12.00 4.64 6.76
C CYS A 28 -11.41 3.70 7.81
N TYR A 29 -11.40 4.08 9.09
CA TYR A 29 -10.87 3.25 10.18
C TYR A 29 -11.95 2.48 10.95
N ASN A 30 -13.23 2.61 10.57
CA ASN A 30 -14.30 1.84 11.18
C ASN A 30 -14.27 0.39 10.66
N THR A 31 -13.78 -0.53 11.51
CA THR A 31 -13.66 -1.96 11.18
C THR A 31 -14.96 -2.74 11.32
N SER A 32 -16.00 -2.15 11.92
CA SER A 32 -17.29 -2.82 12.15
C SER A 32 -18.26 -2.73 10.96
N MET A 33 -17.92 -1.99 9.90
CA MET A 33 -18.80 -1.80 8.74
C MET A 33 -18.93 -3.02 7.83
N MET A 34 -17.96 -3.93 7.86
CA MET A 34 -17.91 -5.14 7.03
C MET A 34 -16.99 -6.19 7.66
N THR A 35 -17.01 -7.41 7.13
CA THR A 35 -16.14 -8.49 7.62
C THR A 35 -14.66 -8.17 7.36
N PRO A 36 -13.73 -8.69 8.19
CA PRO A 36 -12.29 -8.53 7.96
C PRO A 36 -11.83 -9.02 6.59
N GLU A 37 -12.44 -10.10 6.08
CA GLU A 37 -12.12 -10.72 4.80
C GLU A 37 -12.50 -9.80 3.63
N ASP A 38 -13.71 -9.26 3.63
CA ASP A 38 -14.16 -8.32 2.58
C ASP A 38 -13.37 -7.02 2.64
N ARG A 39 -13.13 -6.51 3.85
CA ARG A 39 -12.28 -5.34 4.06
C ARG A 39 -10.89 -5.53 3.46
N GLY A 40 -10.24 -6.66 3.77
CA GLY A 40 -8.92 -6.99 3.24
C GLY A 40 -8.91 -7.11 1.72
N ARG A 41 -9.91 -7.78 1.14
CA ARG A 41 -10.05 -7.95 -0.31
C ARG A 41 -10.21 -6.60 -1.04
N ILE A 42 -11.09 -5.72 -0.54
CA ILE A 42 -11.32 -4.40 -1.13
C ILE A 42 -10.05 -3.54 -1.02
N MET A 43 -9.40 -3.51 0.14
CA MET A 43 -8.15 -2.77 0.34
C MET A 43 -7.04 -3.24 -0.61
N LEU A 44 -6.85 -4.56 -0.77
CA LEU A 44 -5.82 -5.11 -1.65
C LEU A 44 -6.07 -4.76 -3.12
N LEU A 45 -7.31 -4.85 -3.58
CA LEU A 45 -7.67 -4.48 -4.96
C LEU A 45 -7.47 -2.97 -5.21
N SER A 46 -7.88 -2.14 -4.25
CA SER A 46 -7.70 -0.68 -4.30
C SER A 46 -6.22 -0.29 -4.34
N ALA A 47 -5.40 -0.84 -3.44
CA ALA A 47 -3.96 -0.58 -3.39
C ALA A 47 -3.25 -0.96 -4.69
N LYS A 48 -3.52 -2.16 -5.24
CA LYS A 48 -2.95 -2.60 -6.53
C LYS A 48 -3.34 -1.67 -7.68
N ARG A 49 -4.61 -1.27 -7.73
CA ARG A 49 -5.13 -0.34 -8.75
C ARG A 49 -4.46 1.03 -8.64
N ASN A 50 -4.27 1.55 -7.43
CA ASN A 50 -3.67 2.86 -7.20
C ASN A 50 -2.17 2.85 -7.50
N LEU A 51 -1.43 1.84 -7.03
CA LEU A 51 0.00 1.69 -7.31
C LEU A 51 0.27 1.60 -8.82
N LYS A 52 -0.51 0.80 -9.56
CA LYS A 52 -0.40 0.67 -11.03
C LYS A 52 -0.69 1.98 -11.78
N LYS A 53 -1.44 2.90 -11.18
CA LYS A 53 -1.80 4.19 -11.79
C LYS A 53 -0.83 5.31 -11.45
N MET A 54 0.08 5.12 -10.50
CA MET A 54 1.12 6.11 -10.23
C MET A 54 2.00 6.28 -11.47
N ALA A 55 2.48 7.49 -11.71
CA ALA A 55 3.39 7.76 -12.83
C ALA A 55 4.68 6.90 -12.72
N PHE A 56 5.12 6.63 -11.49
CA PHE A 56 6.26 5.79 -11.18
C PHE A 56 6.18 5.27 -9.74
N TYR A 57 6.76 4.09 -9.49
CA TYR A 57 7.13 3.60 -8.15
C TYR A 57 8.40 2.76 -8.29
N GLY A 58 9.25 2.79 -7.25
CA GLY A 58 10.50 2.02 -7.20
C GLY A 58 10.46 0.92 -6.14
N LEU A 59 11.41 0.01 -6.22
CA LEU A 59 11.63 -1.05 -5.23
C LEU A 59 12.96 -0.80 -4.51
N THR A 60 12.99 -0.95 -3.20
CA THR A 60 14.17 -0.64 -2.37
C THR A 60 15.35 -1.55 -2.71
N GLU A 61 15.06 -2.81 -3.05
CA GLU A 61 16.02 -3.82 -3.46
C GLU A 61 16.54 -3.61 -4.89
N GLU A 62 15.84 -2.85 -5.75
CA GLU A 62 16.19 -2.60 -7.15
C GLU A 62 16.55 -1.12 -7.41
N GLN A 63 17.54 -0.60 -6.69
CA GLN A 63 17.86 0.83 -6.71
C GLN A 63 18.27 1.34 -8.10
N GLY A 64 19.15 0.63 -8.81
CA GLY A 64 19.64 1.04 -10.14
C GLY A 64 18.55 1.04 -11.21
N ILE A 65 17.68 0.03 -11.20
CA ILE A 65 16.54 -0.06 -12.12
C ILE A 65 15.53 1.06 -11.82
N SER A 66 15.22 1.26 -10.54
CA SER A 66 14.30 2.31 -10.09
C SER A 66 14.79 3.70 -10.51
N GLN A 67 16.08 4.00 -10.33
CA GLN A 67 16.68 5.26 -10.79
C GLN A 67 16.52 5.43 -12.30
N TYR A 68 16.96 4.44 -13.08
CA TYR A 68 16.91 4.51 -14.54
C TYR A 68 15.48 4.75 -15.05
N LEU A 69 14.51 4.00 -14.53
CA LEU A 69 13.10 4.16 -14.92
C LEU A 69 12.57 5.55 -14.54
N PHE A 70 12.89 6.07 -13.37
CA PHE A 70 12.49 7.42 -12.96
C PHE A 70 13.03 8.49 -13.91
N GLU A 71 14.33 8.45 -14.21
CA GLU A 71 14.99 9.39 -15.13
C GLU A 71 14.36 9.36 -16.53
N VAL A 72 14.04 8.18 -17.06
CA VAL A 72 13.42 8.00 -18.38
C VAL A 72 11.95 8.46 -18.39
N ILE A 73 11.16 8.09 -17.38
CA ILE A 73 9.73 8.44 -17.31
C ILE A 73 9.53 9.96 -17.24
N PHE A 74 10.37 10.66 -16.49
CA PHE A 74 10.25 12.11 -16.28
C PHE A 74 11.18 12.94 -17.17
N ASN A 75 11.94 12.31 -18.07
CA ASN A 75 12.87 12.97 -18.99
C ASN A 75 13.87 13.91 -18.27
N LEU A 76 14.59 13.36 -17.29
CA LEU A 76 15.52 14.09 -16.42
C LEU A 76 17.01 13.84 -16.74
N ARG A 77 17.31 13.36 -17.95
CA ARG A 77 18.67 13.18 -18.46
C ARG A 77 19.06 14.28 -19.45
#